data_AF-A0A958DB70-F1
#
_entry.id   AF-A0A958DB70-F1
#
_cell.length_a   1.000
_cell.length_b   1.000
_cell.length_c   1.000
_cell.angle_alpha   90.00
_cell.angle_beta   90.00
_cell.angle_gamma   90.00
#
_symmetry.space_group_name_H-M   'P 1'
#
loop_
_entity.id
_entity.type
_entity.pdbx_description
1 polymer ?
#
loop_
_entity_poly.entity_id
_entity_poly.type
_entity_poly.pdbx_seq_one_letter_code
_entity_poly.pdbx_strand_id
1 'polypeptide(L)'
;MEEVYPIIAFAVLAVLVVVGIAVAVVTVRTVRRSQTNQSLELEEGQGRYPEGYWMGVGMGIGLALGIAIGLAIGVAMGEVGMSFAFGPGIGVALGVAIGAGLEEQHKDEIRPLTEDERRTRVRLVFIGIGALVAGMLLLAAILIMGLP
;
A
#
# COMPACT_ATOMS: atom_id res chain seq x y z
N MET A 1 -30.81 -24.48 0.23
CA MET A 1 -29.90 -23.39 -0.23
C MET A 1 -28.77 -23.11 0.78
N GLU A 2 -28.65 -23.85 1.89
CA GLU A 2 -27.62 -23.62 2.91
C GLU A 2 -26.25 -24.26 2.59
N GLU A 3 -26.20 -25.29 1.73
CA GLU A 3 -24.93 -25.99 1.39
C GLU A 3 -24.07 -25.26 0.35
N VAL A 4 -24.62 -24.28 -0.37
CA VAL A 4 -23.91 -23.58 -1.46
C VAL A 4 -23.02 -22.45 -0.93
N TYR A 5 -23.38 -21.84 0.20
CA TYR A 5 -22.62 -20.78 0.86
C TYR A 5 -21.17 -21.14 1.23
N PRO A 6 -20.89 -22.29 1.89
CA PRO A 6 -19.51 -22.63 2.22
C PRO A 6 -18.66 -22.81 0.96
N ILE A 7 -19.21 -23.39 -0.11
CA ILE A 7 -18.49 -23.61 -1.36
C ILE A 7 -18.12 -22.28 -2.02
N ILE A 8 -19.04 -21.31 -2.05
CA ILE A 8 -18.75 -19.98 -2.62
C ILE A 8 -17.76 -19.23 -1.72
N ALA A 9 -17.89 -19.30 -0.40
CA ALA A 9 -16.95 -18.67 0.53
C ALA A 9 -15.52 -19.20 0.36
N PHE A 10 -15.35 -20.52 0.24
CA PHE A 10 -14.04 -21.12 -0.05
C PHE A 10 -13.51 -20.73 -1.44
N ALA A 11 -14.38 -20.63 -2.45
CA ALA A 11 -13.97 -20.19 -3.78
C ALA A 11 -13.49 -18.73 -3.79
N VAL A 12 -14.20 -17.84 -3.09
CA VAL A 12 -13.82 -16.43 -2.92
C VAL A 12 -12.50 -16.31 -2.16
N LEU A 13 -12.33 -17.06 -1.07
CA LEU A 13 -11.09 -17.08 -0.29
C LEU A 13 -9.91 -17.61 -1.13
N ALA A 14 -10.14 -18.64 -1.95
CA ALA A 14 -9.13 -19.16 -2.86
C ALA A 14 -8.74 -18.11 -3.93
N VAL A 15 -9.70 -17.39 -4.51
CA VAL A 15 -9.42 -16.31 -5.46
C VAL A 15 -8.64 -15.18 -4.79
N LEU A 16 -9.01 -14.78 -3.57
CA LEU A 16 -8.29 -13.77 -2.79
C LEU A 16 -6.84 -14.17 -2.53
N VAL A 17 -6.59 -15.43 -2.14
CA VAL A 17 -5.25 -15.96 -1.92
C VAL A 17 -4.46 -15.98 -3.22
N VAL A 18 -5.05 -16.40 -4.34
CA VAL A 18 -4.38 -16.44 -5.66
C VAL A 18 -4.05 -15.02 -6.15
N VAL A 19 -4.97 -14.06 -6.02
CA VAL A 19 -4.75 -12.66 -6.40
C VAL A 19 -3.69 -12.02 -5.51
N GLY A 20 -3.76 -12.24 -4.19
CA GLY A 20 -2.76 -11.76 -3.24
C GLY A 20 -1.37 -12.30 -3.54
N ILE A 21 -1.26 -13.61 -3.81
CA ILE A 21 0.00 -14.25 -4.22
C ILE A 21 0.46 -13.71 -5.57
N ALA A 22 -0.42 -13.54 -6.56
CA ALA A 22 -0.05 -13.01 -7.87
C ALA A 22 0.49 -11.58 -7.78
N VAL A 23 -0.17 -10.71 -7.02
CA VAL A 23 0.28 -9.33 -6.76
C VAL A 23 1.61 -9.36 -6.01
N ALA A 24 1.76 -10.19 -4.97
CA ALA A 24 3.01 -10.34 -4.24
C ALA A 24 4.15 -10.82 -5.16
N VAL A 25 3.90 -11.80 -6.02
CA VAL A 25 4.88 -12.34 -6.98
C VAL A 25 5.26 -11.30 -8.03
N VAL A 26 4.30 -10.55 -8.58
CA VAL A 26 4.57 -9.46 -9.53
C VAL A 26 5.39 -8.36 -8.86
N THR A 27 5.04 -7.99 -7.63
CA THR A 27 5.76 -6.97 -6.85
C THR A 27 7.19 -7.44 -6.57
N VAL A 28 7.38 -8.67 -6.06
CA VAL A 28 8.70 -9.26 -5.78
C VAL A 28 9.54 -9.41 -7.05
N ARG A 29 8.95 -9.83 -8.18
CA ARG A 29 9.67 -9.93 -9.46
C ARG A 29 10.08 -8.58 -10.02
N THR A 30 9.23 -7.56 -9.88
CA THR A 30 9.52 -6.21 -10.35
C THR A 30 10.64 -5.58 -9.52
N VAL A 31 10.63 -5.80 -8.19
CA VAL A 31 11.66 -5.31 -7.27
C VAL A 31 12.99 -6.06 -7.46
N ARG A 32 12.99 -7.38 -7.63
CA ARG A 32 14.24 -8.17 -7.80
C ARG A 32 15.02 -7.84 -9.06
N ARG A 33 14.37 -7.39 -10.14
CA ARG A 33 15.09 -6.97 -11.37
C ARG A 33 15.81 -5.64 -11.24
N SER A 34 15.48 -4.82 -10.24
CA SER A 34 16.03 -3.48 -10.09
C SER A 34 17.37 -3.42 -9.36
N GLN A 35 17.75 -4.44 -8.57
CA GLN A 35 18.97 -4.39 -7.74
C GLN A 35 20.26 -4.76 -8.50
N THR A 36 20.21 -5.64 -9.50
CA THR A 36 21.43 -6.11 -10.20
C THR A 36 22.12 -5.01 -11.01
N ASN A 37 21.41 -3.97 -11.45
CA ASN A 37 22.01 -2.88 -12.21
C ASN A 37 22.42 -1.66 -11.35
N GLN A 38 21.91 -1.55 -10.11
CA GLN A 38 22.07 -0.34 -9.29
C GLN A 38 23.38 -0.31 -8.48
N SER A 39 24.08 -1.44 -8.38
CA SER A 39 25.31 -1.57 -7.60
C SER A 39 26.56 -1.00 -8.27
N LEU A 40 26.47 -0.46 -9.50
CA LEU A 40 27.63 0.00 -10.28
C LEU A 40 27.76 1.53 -10.41
N GLU A 41 26.77 2.31 -9.94
CA GLU A 41 26.76 3.79 -10.05
C GLU A 41 26.55 4.48 -8.70
N LEU A 42 27.14 3.96 -7.62
CA LEU A 42 27.24 4.73 -6.39
C LEU A 42 28.42 5.71 -6.53
N GLU A 43 28.15 6.85 -7.16
CA GLU A 43 29.05 8.01 -7.09
C GLU A 43 29.25 8.42 -5.62
N GLU A 44 30.49 8.37 -5.18
CA GLU A 44 30.94 8.79 -3.86
C GLU A 44 30.58 10.26 -3.64
N GLY A 45 29.66 10.53 -2.71
CA GLY A 45 29.39 11.89 -2.21
C GLY A 45 27.93 12.36 -2.25
N GLN A 46 26.98 11.56 -2.74
CA GLN A 46 25.56 11.92 -2.76
C GLN A 46 24.79 11.21 -1.64
N GLY A 47 23.86 11.92 -0.99
CA GLY A 47 23.10 11.48 0.18
C GLY A 47 22.63 10.01 0.17
N ARG A 48 22.58 9.40 1.37
CA ARG A 48 22.34 7.97 1.58
C ARG A 48 20.95 7.48 1.13
N TYR A 49 19.96 8.37 1.03
CA TYR A 49 18.57 8.01 0.71
C TYR A 49 18.05 8.78 -0.52
N PRO A 50 17.28 8.14 -1.43
CA PRO A 50 16.66 8.85 -2.55
C PRO A 50 15.51 9.76 -2.06
N GLU A 51 15.28 10.86 -2.75
CA GLU A 51 14.20 11.81 -2.44
C GLU A 51 12.83 11.11 -2.33
N GLY A 52 12.09 11.44 -1.27
CA GLY A 52 10.80 10.83 -0.94
C GLY A 52 10.91 9.47 -0.24
N TYR A 53 12.10 9.02 0.13
CA TYR A 53 12.27 7.85 1.00
C TYR A 53 11.60 8.07 2.36
N TRP A 54 11.89 9.20 3.02
CA TRP A 54 11.34 9.53 4.33
C TRP A 54 9.85 9.88 4.26
N MET A 55 9.42 10.49 3.15
CA MET A 55 8.00 10.60 2.82
C MET A 55 7.31 9.22 2.79
N GLY A 56 7.92 8.24 2.14
CA GLY A 56 7.39 6.86 2.10
C GLY A 56 7.29 6.22 3.48
N VAL A 57 8.32 6.41 4.32
CA VAL A 57 8.32 5.96 5.72
C VAL A 57 7.20 6.61 6.52
N GLY A 58 7.07 7.94 6.42
CA GLY A 58 6.02 8.70 7.07
C GLY A 58 4.63 8.25 6.64
N MET A 59 4.41 8.06 5.34
CA MET A 59 3.15 7.53 4.80
C MET A 59 2.80 6.14 5.36
N GLY A 60 3.79 5.25 5.49
CA GLY A 60 3.60 3.93 6.09
C GLY A 60 3.17 4.01 7.56
N ILE A 61 3.83 4.85 8.34
CA ILE A 61 3.47 5.08 9.75
C ILE A 61 2.08 5.71 9.85
N GLY A 62 1.83 6.76 9.08
CA GLY A 62 0.56 7.48 9.07
C GLY A 62 -0.61 6.56 8.73
N LEU A 63 -0.52 5.79 7.64
CA LEU A 63 -1.56 4.83 7.26
C LEU A 63 -1.81 3.79 8.33
N ALA A 64 -0.76 3.21 8.93
CA ALA A 64 -0.92 2.22 10.00
C ALA A 64 -1.66 2.81 11.21
N LEU A 65 -1.28 4.03 11.64
CA LEU A 65 -1.95 4.74 12.73
C LEU A 65 -3.37 5.12 12.37
N GLY A 66 -3.60 5.66 11.17
CA GLY A 66 -4.91 6.06 10.70
C GLY A 66 -5.88 4.89 10.64
N ILE A 67 -5.45 3.74 10.10
CA ILE A 67 -6.26 2.51 10.09
C ILE A 67 -6.58 2.07 11.52
N ALA A 68 -5.59 2.03 12.41
CA ALA A 68 -5.81 1.65 13.81
C ALA A 68 -6.81 2.58 14.52
N ILE A 69 -6.66 3.89 14.33
CA ILE A 69 -7.57 4.91 14.89
C ILE A 69 -8.97 4.78 14.29
N GLY A 70 -9.08 4.66 12.96
CA GLY A 70 -10.35 4.50 12.27
C GLY A 70 -11.11 3.26 12.72
N LEU A 71 -10.41 2.13 12.87
CA LEU A 71 -10.99 0.90 13.41
C LEU A 71 -11.45 1.07 14.86
N ALA A 72 -10.63 1.68 15.73
CA ALA A 72 -11.00 1.92 17.12
C ALA A 72 -12.26 2.80 17.22
N ILE A 73 -12.35 3.86 16.41
CA ILE A 73 -13.50 4.77 16.37
C ILE A 73 -14.76 4.02 15.91
N GLY A 74 -14.73 3.31 14.78
CA GLY A 74 -15.95 2.68 14.30
C GLY A 74 -16.37 1.46 15.11
N VAL A 75 -15.45 0.76 15.81
CA VAL A 75 -15.81 -0.22 16.84
C VAL A 75 -16.53 0.46 18.01
N ALA A 76 -16.02 1.59 18.50
CA ALA A 76 -16.63 2.33 19.60
C ALA A 76 -18.01 2.90 19.26
N MET A 77 -18.24 3.26 17.99
CA MET A 77 -19.52 3.80 17.50
C MET A 77 -20.52 2.70 17.08
N GLY A 78 -20.14 1.42 17.09
CA GLY A 78 -21.02 0.32 16.68
C GLY A 78 -21.29 0.24 15.18
N GLU A 79 -20.66 1.10 14.38
CA GLU A 79 -20.80 1.17 12.93
C GLU A 79 -19.46 0.93 12.23
N VAL A 80 -19.18 -0.33 11.91
CA VAL A 80 -17.94 -0.75 11.23
C VAL A 80 -17.78 -0.06 9.86
N GLY A 81 -18.89 0.34 9.23
CA GLY A 81 -18.88 1.09 7.97
C GLY A 81 -18.20 2.46 8.06
N MET A 82 -18.29 3.15 9.21
CA MET A 82 -17.65 4.45 9.41
C MET A 82 -16.12 4.33 9.59
N SER A 83 -15.63 3.19 10.09
CA SER A 83 -14.18 2.93 10.24
C SER A 83 -13.40 3.10 8.93
N PHE A 84 -13.99 2.64 7.82
CA PHE A 84 -13.37 2.66 6.51
C PHE A 84 -13.33 4.06 5.88
N ALA A 85 -14.19 4.98 6.32
CA ALA A 85 -14.21 6.35 5.81
C ALA A 85 -13.13 7.22 6.48
N PHE A 86 -12.97 7.13 7.80
CA PHE A 86 -12.05 7.99 8.55
C PHE A 86 -10.62 7.47 8.60
N GLY A 87 -10.42 6.14 8.66
CA GLY A 87 -9.10 5.55 8.88
C GLY A 87 -8.06 5.94 7.82
N PRO A 88 -8.34 5.73 6.51
CA PRO A 88 -7.42 6.14 5.45
C PRO A 88 -7.22 7.64 5.38
N GLY A 89 -8.26 8.45 5.60
CA GLY A 89 -8.19 9.91 5.57
C GLY A 89 -7.26 10.47 6.65
N ILE A 90 -7.44 10.04 7.91
CA ILE A 90 -6.55 10.39 9.02
C ILE A 90 -5.13 9.87 8.74
N GLY A 91 -5.02 8.65 8.22
CA GLY A 91 -3.73 8.04 7.97
C GLY A 91 -2.90 8.75 6.90
N VAL A 92 -3.52 9.20 5.82
CA VAL A 92 -2.86 10.02 4.79
C VAL A 92 -2.44 11.37 5.36
N ALA A 93 -3.30 12.04 6.13
CA ALA A 93 -2.97 13.34 6.73
C ALA A 93 -1.77 13.24 7.69
N LEU A 94 -1.78 12.25 8.58
CA LEU A 94 -0.65 11.97 9.48
C LEU A 94 0.59 11.56 8.68
N GLY A 95 0.42 10.73 7.66
CA GLY A 95 1.51 10.21 6.86
C GLY A 95 2.27 11.29 6.11
N VAL A 96 1.54 12.23 5.51
CA VAL A 96 2.12 13.41 4.86
C VAL A 96 2.82 14.30 5.87
N ALA A 97 2.20 14.57 7.03
CA ALA A 97 2.82 15.43 8.05
C ALA A 97 4.11 14.84 8.62
N ILE A 98 4.08 13.55 8.99
CA ILE A 98 5.27 12.83 9.50
C ILE A 98 6.32 12.72 8.39
N GLY A 99 5.91 12.34 7.18
CA GLY A 99 6.80 12.14 6.05
C GLY A 99 7.53 13.42 5.64
N ALA A 100 6.79 14.53 5.53
CA ALA A 100 7.38 15.84 5.24
C ALA A 100 8.34 16.28 6.36
N GLY A 101 7.97 16.07 7.63
CA GLY A 101 8.84 16.39 8.77
C GLY A 101 10.13 15.57 8.77
N LEU A 102 10.06 14.27 8.48
CA LEU A 102 11.23 13.40 8.40
C LEU A 102 12.12 13.76 7.20
N GLU A 103 11.52 14.07 6.04
CA GLU A 103 12.25 14.48 4.84
C GLU A 103 13.00 15.80 5.09
N GLU A 104 12.36 16.76 5.77
CA GLU A 104 12.99 18.02 6.18
C GLU A 104 14.18 17.80 7.13
N GLN A 105 14.02 16.89 8.10
CA GLN A 105 15.06 16.58 9.09
C GLN A 105 16.30 15.90 8.48
N HIS A 106 16.12 15.17 7.38
CA HIS A 106 17.19 14.38 6.76
C HIS A 106 17.61 14.94 5.40
N LYS A 107 17.40 16.24 5.14
CA LYS A 107 17.74 16.91 3.87
C LYS A 107 19.17 16.67 3.41
N ASP A 108 20.12 16.67 4.35
CA ASP A 108 21.54 16.49 4.05
C ASP A 108 21.88 15.05 3.61
N GLU A 109 20.99 14.10 3.91
CA GLU A 109 21.11 12.70 3.53
C GLU A 109 20.30 12.34 2.27
N ILE A 110 19.58 13.29 1.68
CA ILE A 110 18.70 13.06 0.54
C ILE A 110 19.43 13.36 -0.77
N ARG A 111 19.42 12.40 -1.69
CA ARG A 111 19.90 12.56 -3.08
C ARG A 111 18.71 12.60 -4.06
N PRO A 112 18.86 13.28 -5.21
CA PRO A 112 17.81 13.31 -6.23
C PRO A 112 17.50 11.92 -6.79
N LEU A 113 16.25 11.68 -7.19
CA LEU A 113 15.87 10.42 -7.85
C LEU A 113 16.62 10.24 -9.17
N THR A 114 17.12 9.03 -9.40
CA THR A 114 17.59 8.63 -10.73
C THR A 114 16.41 8.31 -11.67
N GLU A 115 16.64 8.37 -12.98
CA GLU A 115 15.60 8.11 -13.97
C GLU A 115 15.03 6.67 -13.88
N ASP A 116 15.87 5.72 -13.49
CA ASP A 116 15.47 4.32 -13.28
C ASP A 116 14.58 4.15 -12.03
N GLU A 117 14.88 4.88 -10.96
CA GLU A 117 14.05 4.91 -9.74
C GLU A 117 12.70 5.57 -10.02
N ARG A 118 12.68 6.67 -10.79
CA ARG A 118 11.45 7.35 -11.23
C ARG A 118 10.54 6.39 -12.01
N ARG A 119 11.10 5.65 -12.97
CA ARG A 119 10.35 4.69 -13.79
C ARG A 119 9.78 3.56 -12.94
N THR A 120 10.53 3.07 -11.95
CA THR A 120 10.07 2.03 -11.03
C THR A 120 8.98 2.54 -10.10
N ARG A 121 9.12 3.76 -9.54
CA ARG A 121 8.10 4.41 -8.72
C ARG A 121 6.78 4.53 -9.49
N VAL A 122 6.83 5.00 -10.73
CA VAL A 122 5.63 5.13 -11.57
C VAL A 122 4.97 3.77 -11.82
N ARG A 123 5.75 2.73 -12.15
CA ARG A 123 5.21 1.37 -12.32
C ARG A 123 4.56 0.84 -11.03
N LEU A 124 5.19 1.04 -9.88
CA LEU A 124 4.65 0.61 -8.59
C LEU A 124 3.34 1.31 -8.25
N VAL A 125 3.22 2.61 -8.55
CA VAL A 125 1.96 3.35 -8.38
C VAL A 125 0.85 2.76 -9.24
N PHE A 126 1.11 2.48 -10.52
CA PHE A 126 0.10 1.86 -11.40
C PHE A 126 -0.30 0.45 -10.93
N ILE A 127 0.66 -0.37 -10.52
CA ILE A 127 0.38 -1.71 -9.97
C ILE A 127 -0.46 -1.60 -8.70
N GLY A 128 -0.11 -0.67 -7.80
CA GLY A 128 -0.84 -0.43 -6.55
C GLY A 128 -2.28 0.02 -6.79
N ILE A 129 -2.50 0.98 -7.70
CA ILE A 129 -3.84 1.42 -8.10
C ILE A 129 -4.64 0.26 -8.71
N GLY A 130 -4.02 -0.50 -9.61
CA GLY A 130 -4.66 -1.67 -10.23
C GLY A 130 -5.09 -2.73 -9.20
N ALA A 131 -4.23 -3.02 -8.22
CA ALA A 131 -4.53 -3.95 -7.14
C ALA A 131 -5.67 -3.44 -6.24
N LEU A 132 -5.70 -2.14 -5.93
CA LEU A 132 -6.76 -1.52 -5.12
C LEU A 132 -8.11 -1.59 -5.84
N VAL A 133 -8.16 -1.23 -7.12
CA VAL A 133 -9.38 -1.31 -7.93
C VAL A 133 -9.87 -2.75 -8.04
N ALA A 134 -8.97 -3.71 -8.28
CA ALA A 134 -9.33 -5.13 -8.33
C ALA A 134 -9.91 -5.62 -6.98
N GLY A 135 -9.29 -5.22 -5.87
CA GLY A 135 -9.79 -5.52 -4.52
C GLY A 135 -11.17 -4.91 -4.25
N MET A 136 -11.40 -3.66 -4.64
CA MET A 136 -12.72 -3.00 -4.52
C MET A 136 -13.80 -3.69 -5.36
N LEU A 137 -13.49 -4.04 -6.62
CA LEU A 137 -14.43 -4.74 -7.50
C LEU A 137 -14.81 -6.12 -6.94
N LEU A 138 -13.83 -6.82 -6.37
CA LEU A 138 -14.05 -8.11 -5.74
C LEU A 138 -14.91 -7.97 -4.46
N LEU A 139 -14.62 -6.98 -3.61
CA LEU A 139 -15.45 -6.69 -2.43
C LEU A 139 -16.89 -6.32 -2.83
N ALA A 140 -17.07 -5.51 -3.86
CA ALA A 140 -18.39 -5.17 -4.39
C ALA A 140 -19.11 -6.41 -4.94
N ALA A 141 -18.41 -7.30 -5.65
CA ALA A 141 -18.98 -8.55 -6.15
C ALA A 141 -19.44 -9.47 -5.02
N ILE A 142 -18.67 -9.59 -3.93
CA ILE A 142 -19.05 -10.35 -2.73
C ILE A 142 -20.33 -9.79 -2.11
N LEU A 143 -20.41 -8.45 -1.94
CA LEU A 143 -21.58 -7.79 -1.40
C LEU A 143 -22.83 -7.97 -2.28
N ILE A 144 -22.69 -7.88 -3.61
CA ILE A 144 -23.79 -8.05 -4.56
C ILE A 144 -24.27 -9.51 -4.61
N MET A 145 -23.35 -10.48 -4.48
CA MET A 145 -23.72 -11.91 -4.40
C MET A 145 -24.36 -12.30 -3.07
N GLY A 146 -24.45 -11.40 -2.09
CA GLY A 146 -25.17 -11.61 -0.85
C GLY A 146 -24.56 -12.69 0.04
N LEU A 147 -23.22 -12.86 0.03
CA LEU A 147 -22.56 -13.68 1.05
C LEU A 147 -22.68 -12.98 2.42
N PRO A 148 -23.34 -13.60 3.42
CA PRO A 148 -23.34 -13.12 4.80
C PRO A 148 -21.96 -13.28 5.45
#